data_AF-A0A2V7Z980-F1
#
_entry.id   AF-A0A2V7Z980-F1
#
_cell.length_a   1.000
_cell.length_b   1.000
_cell.length_c   1.000
_cell.angle_alpha   90.00
_cell.angle_beta   90.00
_cell.angle_gamma   90.00
#
_symmetry.space_group_name_H-M   'P 1'
#
loop_
_entity.id
_entity.type
_entity.pdbx_description
1 polymer ?
#
loop_
_entity_poly.entity_id
_entity_poly.type
_entity_poly.pdbx_seq_one_letter_code
_entity_poly.pdbx_strand_id
1 'polypeptide(L)' 'MIRKLFLGLVLTGAVATAAHADKCVPNPNPICFQIFAPVTCSNGVTYTNQCYADAACAVGCHPA' A
#
# COMPACT_ATOMS: atom_id res chain seq x y z
N MET A 1 -41.27 -36.10 1.09
CA MET A 1 -41.13 -34.75 0.49
C MET A 1 -41.27 -33.72 1.62
N ILE A 2 -40.17 -33.36 2.28
CA ILE A 2 -40.12 -32.22 3.22
C ILE A 2 -39.08 -31.26 2.66
N ARG A 3 -39.58 -30.15 2.12
CA ARG A 3 -38.81 -29.04 1.58
C ARG A 3 -38.25 -28.29 2.78
N LYS A 4 -37.08 -28.71 3.29
CA LYS A 4 -36.33 -27.91 4.26
C LYS A 4 -35.83 -26.67 3.52
N LEU A 5 -36.64 -25.62 3.50
CA LEU A 5 -36.21 -24.27 3.21
C LEU A 5 -35.20 -23.88 4.29
N PHE A 6 -33.93 -24.18 4.06
CA PHE A 6 -32.84 -23.50 4.75
C PHE A 6 -32.71 -22.12 4.11
N LEU A 7 -33.54 -21.20 4.61
CA LEU A 7 -33.40 -19.77 4.41
C LEU A 7 -32.18 -19.28 5.21
N GLY A 8 -31.00 -19.78 4.87
CA GLY A 8 -29.74 -19.33 5.41
C GLY A 8 -29.34 -18.06 4.70
N LEU A 9 -29.89 -16.92 5.13
CA LEU A 9 -29.40 -15.61 4.72
C LEU A 9 -27.99 -15.45 5.30
N VAL A 10 -26.98 -15.89 4.53
CA VAL A 10 -25.58 -15.61 4.85
C VAL A 10 -25.36 -14.14 4.52
N LEU A 11 -25.65 -13.26 5.48
CA LEU A 11 -25.11 -11.91 5.52
C LEU A 11 -23.63 -12.03 5.85
N THR A 12 -22.81 -12.44 4.88
CA THR A 12 -21.37 -12.17 4.96
C THR A 12 -21.21 -10.65 4.88
N GLY A 13 -21.24 -9.99 6.03
CA GLY A 13 -20.77 -8.63 6.16
C GLY A 13 -19.33 -8.60 5.68
N ALA A 14 -19.08 -7.90 4.57
CA ALA A 14 -17.73 -7.60 4.14
C ALA A 14 -17.12 -6.72 5.24
N VAL A 15 -16.26 -7.30 6.06
CA VAL A 15 -15.45 -6.54 7.01
C VAL A 15 -14.40 -5.82 6.17
N ALA A 16 -14.71 -4.61 5.74
CA ALA A 16 -13.72 -3.71 5.18
C ALA A 16 -12.80 -3.31 6.34
N THR A 17 -11.71 -4.04 6.53
CA THR A 17 -10.58 -3.54 7.31
C THR A 17 -10.05 -2.36 6.51
N ALA A 18 -10.49 -1.14 6.84
CA ALA A 18 -9.81 0.05 6.42
C ALA A 18 -8.38 -0.08 6.98
N ALA A 19 -7.45 -0.51 6.12
CA ALA A 19 -6.04 -0.43 6.42
C ALA A 19 -5.82 1.03 6.83
N HIS A 20 -5.33 1.22 8.05
CA HIS A 20 -4.89 2.52 8.51
C HIS A 20 -3.71 2.87 7.60
N ALA A 21 -4.00 3.43 6.43
CA ALA A 21 -3.02 4.12 5.63
C ALA A 21 -2.73 5.36 6.44
N ASP A 22 -1.73 5.26 7.32
CA ASP A 22 -1.08 6.43 7.88
C ASP A 22 -0.89 7.37 6.70
N LYS A 23 -1.61 8.50 6.71
CA LYS A 23 -1.55 9.47 5.63
C LYS A 23 -0.12 9.98 5.61
N CYS A 24 0.71 9.41 4.74
CA CYS A 24 2.03 9.95 4.54
C CYS A 24 1.86 11.35 3.91
N VAL A 25 2.73 12.26 4.32
CA VAL A 25 2.77 13.63 3.79
C VAL A 25 4.08 13.75 3.02
N PRO A 26 4.03 14.01 1.69
CA PRO A 26 5.24 14.16 0.91
C PRO A 26 6.15 15.26 1.47
N ASN A 27 7.43 14.96 1.64
CA ASN A 27 8.44 15.93 2.03
C ASN A 27 9.27 16.32 0.80
N PRO A 28 9.14 17.55 0.27
CA PRO A 28 9.92 18.01 -0.87
C PRO A 28 11.40 18.26 -0.54
N ASN A 29 11.78 18.32 0.74
CA ASN A 29 13.15 18.55 1.20
C ASN A 29 13.58 17.45 2.21
N PRO A 30 13.69 16.19 1.78
CA PRO A 30 14.07 15.11 2.68
C PRO A 30 15.57 15.11 2.97
N ILE A 31 15.93 14.81 4.22
CA ILE A 31 17.31 14.53 4.60
C ILE A 31 17.55 13.04 4.31
N CYS A 32 18.22 12.76 3.20
CA CYS A 32 18.57 11.40 2.78
C CYS A 32 20.08 11.28 2.58
N PHE A 33 20.61 10.07 2.82
CA PHE A 33 21.98 9.76 2.41
C PHE A 33 22.11 9.82 0.88
N GLN A 34 23.25 10.30 0.41
CA GLN A 34 23.61 10.36 -1.00
C GLN A 34 24.15 9.01 -1.50
N ILE A 35 23.42 7.93 -1.22
CA ILE A 35 23.74 6.57 -1.64
C ILE A 35 22.95 6.26 -2.91
N PHE A 36 23.61 5.65 -3.90
CA PHE A 36 22.97 5.12 -5.09
C PHE A 36 22.57 3.65 -4.86
N ALA A 37 21.29 3.42 -4.57
CA ALA A 37 20.70 2.11 -4.34
C ALA A 37 19.25 2.12 -4.86
N PRO A 38 19.07 2.12 -6.20
CA PRO A 38 17.81 2.52 -6.82
C PRO A 38 16.67 1.55 -6.51
N VAL A 39 15.47 2.10 -6.37
CA VAL A 39 14.24 1.32 -6.16
C VAL A 39 13.15 1.76 -7.12
N THR A 40 12.45 0.80 -7.73
CA THR A 40 11.25 1.03 -8.55
C THR A 40 10.01 0.73 -7.72
N CYS A 41 9.06 1.67 -7.68
CA CYS A 41 7.85 1.57 -6.84
C CYS A 41 6.58 1.31 -7.68
N SER A 42 5.45 1.03 -7.02
CA SER A 42 4.18 0.70 -7.68
C SER A 42 3.64 1.78 -8.61
N ASN A 43 4.09 3.02 -8.47
CA ASN A 43 3.78 4.13 -9.37
C ASN A 43 4.63 4.14 -10.66
N GLY A 44 5.54 3.18 -10.85
CA GLY A 44 6.47 3.09 -11.97
C GLY A 44 7.67 4.04 -11.88
N VAL A 45 7.80 4.82 -10.80
CA VAL A 45 8.92 5.75 -10.61
C VAL A 45 10.10 5.01 -9.97
N THR A 46 11.29 5.21 -10.53
CA THR A 46 12.55 4.78 -9.92
C THR A 46 13.17 5.93 -9.14
N TYR A 47 13.41 5.72 -7.85
CA TYR A 47 14.06 6.68 -6.96
C TYR A 47 15.53 6.28 -6.76
N THR A 48 16.41 7.27 -6.56
CA THR A 48 17.86 7.07 -6.35
C THR A 48 18.17 6.15 -5.16
N ASN A 49 17.30 6.18 -4.14
CA ASN A 49 17.28 5.23 -3.03
C ASN A 49 15.91 5.23 -2.33
N GLN A 50 15.72 4.28 -1.40
CA GLN A 50 14.48 4.12 -0.63
C GLN A 50 14.06 5.37 0.15
N CYS A 51 15.00 6.14 0.71
CA CYS A 51 14.67 7.34 1.47
C CYS A 51 13.95 8.39 0.60
N TYR A 52 14.38 8.58 -0.65
CA TYR A 52 13.69 9.48 -1.57
C TYR A 52 12.31 8.94 -2.00
N ALA A 53 12.14 7.62 -2.08
CA ALA A 53 10.84 7.00 -2.35
C ALA A 53 9.86 7.24 -1.19
N ASP A 54 10.31 7.03 0.05
CA ASP A 54 9.50 7.24 1.26
C ASP A 54 9.09 8.71 1.41
N ALA A 55 10.03 9.63 1.15
CA ALA A 55 9.75 11.07 1.16
C ALA A 55 8.70 11.48 0.12
N ALA A 56 8.62 10.76 -0.99
CA ALA A 56 7.64 10.96 -2.04
C ALA A 56 6.35 10.15 -1.82
N CYS A 57 6.19 9.51 -0.66
CA CYS A 57 5.02 8.68 -0.36
C CYS A 57 4.86 7.48 -1.31
N ALA A 58 5.94 7.04 -1.96
CA ALA A 58 5.90 5.90 -2.85
C ALA A 58 5.86 4.60 -2.04
N VAL A 59 5.08 3.63 -2.53
CA VAL A 59 4.89 2.33 -1.87
C VAL A 59 5.17 1.20 -2.84
N GLY A 60 5.38 0.00 -2.30
CA GLY A 60 5.66 -1.19 -3.11
C GLY A 60 6.99 -1.11 -3.85
N CYS A 61 7.98 -0.47 -3.24
CA CYS A 61 9.30 -0.31 -3.83
C CYS A 61 10.11 -1.60 -3.76
N HIS A 62 10.77 -1.97 -4.86
CA HIS A 62 11.70 -3.08 -4.96
C HIS A 62 13.02 -2.60 -5.58
N PRO A 63 14.15 -3.31 -5.38
CA PRO A 63 15.40 -3.01 -6.07
C PRO A 63 15.16 -2.93 -7.59
N ALA A 64 15.63 -1.86 -8.20
CA ALA A 64 15.49 -1.62 -9.64
C ALA A 64 16.37 -2.57 -10.48
#